data_AF-A0A2K8ZYC3-F1
#
_entry.id   AF-A0A2K8ZYC3-F1
#
_cell.length_a   1.000
_cell.length_b   1.000
_cell.length_c   1.000
_cell.angle_alpha   90.00
_cell.angle_beta   90.00
_cell.angle_gamma   90.00
#
_symmetry.space_group_name_H-M   'P 1'
#
loop_
_entity.id
_entity.type
_entity.pdbx_description
1 polymer ?
#
loop_
_entity_poly.entity_id
_entity_poly.type
_entity_poly.pdbx_seq_one_letter_code
_entity_poly.pdbx_strand_id
1 'polypeptide(L)'
;MDELKENLTQDNAVSTLKELAESGRCSIPQYELPDEQVYDDGEYWWSCTCYVRSWSIQKTALSKSKKGAKRYVAYLVLCDFFGIEPEEE
;
A
#
# COMPACT_ATOMS: atom_id res chain seq x y z
N MET A 1 19.10 -2.38 2.21
CA MET A 1 17.90 -2.74 1.40
C MET A 1 17.32 -4.04 1.94
N ASP A 2 18.17 -5.04 2.23
CA ASP A 2 17.75 -6.27 2.92
C ASP A 2 17.14 -6.03 4.31
N GLU A 3 17.73 -5.17 5.14
CA GLU A 3 17.17 -4.81 6.46
C GLU A 3 15.76 -4.18 6.39
N LEU A 4 15.45 -3.48 5.28
CA LEU A 4 14.11 -2.93 5.08
C LEU A 4 13.09 -4.03 4.74
N LYS A 5 13.52 -5.06 3.99
CA LYS A 5 12.66 -6.20 3.65
C LYS A 5 12.30 -7.01 4.90
N GLU A 6 13.25 -7.21 5.80
CA GLU A 6 13.06 -8.00 7.02
C GLU A 6 12.14 -7.34 8.05
N ASN A 7 12.07 -6.00 8.06
CA ASN A 7 11.28 -5.24 9.02
C ASN A 7 10.00 -4.63 8.42
N LEU A 8 9.68 -4.92 7.15
CA LEU A 8 8.50 -4.37 6.50
C LEU A 8 7.22 -4.99 7.09
N THR A 9 6.31 -4.16 7.58
CA THR A 9 5.01 -4.57 8.10
C THR A 9 3.90 -3.68 7.55
N GLN A 10 2.65 -4.11 7.64
CA GLN A 10 1.52 -3.26 7.26
C GLN A 10 1.47 -1.96 8.08
N ASP A 11 1.92 -1.99 9.34
CA ASP A 11 1.88 -0.83 10.23
C ASP A 11 2.89 0.26 9.84
N ASN A 12 4.06 -0.12 9.34
CA ASN A 12 5.10 0.83 8.94
C ASN A 12 5.11 1.15 7.43
N ALA A 13 4.37 0.40 6.61
CA ALA A 13 4.42 0.51 5.15
C ALA A 13 4.17 1.94 4.62
N VAL A 14 3.21 2.67 5.19
CA VAL A 14 2.90 4.04 4.74
C VAL A 14 4.07 4.99 5.02
N SER A 15 4.68 4.92 6.20
CA SER A 15 5.84 5.75 6.55
C SER A 15 7.06 5.35 5.73
N THR A 16 7.33 4.05 5.59
CA THR A 16 8.43 3.55 4.76
C THR A 16 8.32 4.02 3.31
N LEU A 17 7.15 3.90 2.69
CA LEU A 17 6.95 4.33 1.31
C LEU A 17 7.10 5.85 1.16
N LYS A 18 6.65 6.61 2.17
CA LYS A 18 6.85 8.07 2.22
C LYS A 18 8.32 8.45 2.33
N GLU A 19 9.09 7.82 3.21
CA GLU A 19 10.53 8.07 3.38
C GLU A 19 11.33 7.74 2.12
N LEU A 20 10.95 6.67 1.41
CA LEU A 20 11.54 6.33 0.11
C LEU A 20 11.26 7.44 -0.93
N ALA A 21 10.06 8.00 -0.95
CA ALA A 21 9.76 9.11 -1.85
C ALA A 21 10.51 10.40 -1.47
N GLU A 22 10.56 10.75 -0.18
CA GLU A 22 11.27 11.93 0.32
C GLU A 22 12.79 11.85 0.10
N SER A 23 13.37 10.66 0.14
CA SER A 23 14.78 10.41 -0.20
C SER A 23 15.06 10.30 -1.69
N GLY A 24 14.04 10.46 -2.55
CA GLY A 24 14.16 10.42 -4.01
C GLY A 24 14.32 9.01 -4.59
N ARG A 25 14.06 7.95 -3.80
CA ARG A 25 14.07 6.55 -4.27
C ARG A 25 12.87 6.22 -5.15
N CYS A 26 11.79 6.98 -5.02
CA CYS A 26 10.61 6.87 -5.88
C CYS A 26 9.87 8.20 -6.02
N SER A 27 8.92 8.25 -6.96
CA SER A 27 7.95 9.32 -7.05
C SER A 27 7.01 9.31 -5.84
N ILE A 28 6.52 10.48 -5.44
CA ILE A 28 5.50 10.62 -4.39
C ILE A 28 4.31 9.68 -4.68
N PRO A 29 3.94 8.79 -3.74
CA PRO A 29 2.81 7.88 -3.90
C PRO A 29 1.49 8.65 -3.95
N GLN A 30 0.63 8.28 -4.89
CA GLN A 30 -0.72 8.83 -5.00
C GLN A 30 -1.71 7.80 -4.47
N TYR A 31 -2.57 8.24 -3.54
CA TYR A 31 -3.60 7.40 -2.95
C TYR A 31 -4.98 7.89 -3.38
N GLU A 32 -5.76 6.98 -3.95
CA GLU A 32 -7.18 7.17 -4.20
C GLU A 32 -7.95 6.43 -3.11
N LEU A 33 -8.77 7.18 -2.37
CA LEU A 33 -9.58 6.72 -1.24
C LEU A 33 -11.01 7.20 -1.48
N PRO A 34 -11.89 6.37 -2.07
CA PRO A 34 -13.28 6.72 -2.27
C PRO A 34 -13.99 7.11 -0.97
N ASP A 35 -14.99 7.97 -1.08
CA ASP A 35 -15.81 8.38 0.06
C ASP A 35 -16.90 7.37 0.43
N GLU A 36 -17.18 6.44 -0.48
CA GLU A 36 -18.14 5.36 -0.30
C GLU A 36 -17.42 4.01 -0.18
N GLN A 37 -18.07 3.08 0.52
CA GLN A 37 -17.61 1.69 0.57
C GLN A 37 -17.96 0.97 -0.73
N VAL A 38 -17.12 0.02 -1.12
CA VAL A 38 -17.37 -0.90 -2.23
C VAL A 38 -18.01 -2.18 -1.69
N TYR A 39 -19.00 -2.72 -2.41
CA TYR A 39 -19.58 -4.02 -2.07
C TYR A 39 -18.78 -5.13 -2.78
N ASP A 40 -18.19 -6.03 -2.00
CA ASP A 40 -17.38 -7.15 -2.49
C ASP A 40 -17.56 -8.37 -1.59
N ASP A 41 -17.70 -9.54 -2.22
CA ASP A 41 -17.93 -10.84 -1.56
C ASP A 41 -18.98 -10.84 -0.43
N GLY A 42 -20.12 -10.20 -0.66
CA GLY A 42 -21.23 -10.21 0.30
C GLY A 42 -21.18 -9.13 1.37
N GLU A 43 -20.10 -8.34 1.45
CA GLU A 43 -19.90 -7.33 2.49
C GLU A 43 -19.43 -5.98 1.92
N TYR A 44 -19.56 -4.91 2.70
CA TYR A 44 -19.03 -3.60 2.37
C TYR A 44 -17.60 -3.41 2.89
N TRP A 45 -16.73 -2.90 2.02
CA TRP A 45 -15.31 -2.69 2.29
C TRP A 45 -14.89 -1.27 1.96
N TRP A 46 -13.87 -0.77 2.65
CA TRP A 46 -13.14 0.40 2.22
C TRP A 46 -12.07 -0.02 1.23
N SER A 47 -12.02 0.63 0.07
CA SER A 47 -10.96 0.42 -0.92
C SER A 47 -9.93 1.55 -0.89
N CYS A 48 -8.69 1.22 -1.24
CA CYS A 48 -7.67 2.21 -1.53
C CYS A 48 -6.81 1.74 -2.69
N THR A 49 -6.59 2.60 -3.68
CA THR A 49 -5.65 2.38 -4.76
C THR A 49 -4.41 3.25 -4.54
N CYS A 50 -3.23 2.66 -4.64
CA CYS A 50 -1.95 3.37 -4.56
C CYS A 50 -1.19 3.23 -5.87
N TYR A 51 -0.69 4.35 -6.38
CA TYR A 51 0.12 4.42 -7.59
C TYR A 51 1.48 5.08 -7.32
N VAL A 52 2.56 4.39 -7.72
CA VAL A 52 3.93 4.89 -7.67
C VAL A 52 4.51 4.90 -9.10
N ARG A 53 4.44 6.08 -9.74
CA ARG A 53 4.82 6.28 -11.14
C ARG A 53 6.23 5.81 -11.49
N SER A 54 7.23 6.16 -10.68
CA SER A 54 8.63 5.82 -10.99
C SER A 54 8.90 4.31 -11.00
N TRP A 55 8.06 3.53 -10.31
CA TRP A 55 8.15 2.07 -10.26
C TRP A 55 7.17 1.40 -11.22
N SER A 56 6.26 2.16 -11.84
CA SER A 56 5.15 1.63 -12.64
C SER A 56 4.31 0.59 -11.88
N ILE A 57 4.14 0.79 -10.57
CA ILE A 57 3.36 -0.09 -9.70
C ILE A 57 2.04 0.59 -9.34
N GLN A 58 0.94 -0.14 -9.52
CA GLN A 58 -0.39 0.20 -9.04
C GLN A 58 -0.98 -1.00 -8.33
N LYS A 59 -1.49 -0.79 -7.10
CA LYS A 59 -2.20 -1.82 -6.33
C LYS A 59 -3.49 -1.25 -5.77
N THR A 60 -4.44 -2.13 -5.53
CA THR A 60 -5.68 -1.82 -4.81
C THR A 60 -5.82 -2.80 -3.65
N ALA A 61 -6.17 -2.29 -2.47
CA ALA A 61 -6.46 -3.09 -1.29
C ALA A 61 -7.86 -2.77 -0.77
N LEU A 62 -8.50 -3.79 -0.20
CA LEU A 62 -9.71 -3.63 0.60
C LEU A 62 -9.32 -3.59 2.09
N SER A 63 -10.25 -3.20 2.96
CA SER A 63 -10.13 -3.30 4.42
C SER A 63 -11.44 -2.92 5.10
N LYS A 64 -11.60 -3.28 6.38
CA LYS A 64 -12.73 -2.82 7.22
C LYS A 64 -12.66 -1.34 7.59
N SER A 65 -11.58 -0.63 7.25
CA SER A 65 -11.46 0.82 7.47
C SER A 65 -10.64 1.52 6.38
N LYS A 66 -10.91 2.82 6.11
CA LYS A 66 -10.08 3.63 5.20
C LYS A 66 -8.59 3.60 5.58
N LYS A 67 -8.29 3.65 6.88
CA LYS A 67 -6.91 3.60 7.39
C LYS A 67 -6.26 2.25 7.12
N GLY A 68 -7.00 1.15 7.32
CA GLY A 68 -6.54 -0.20 7.00
C GLY A 68 -6.23 -0.36 5.52
N ALA A 69 -7.16 0.03 4.64
CA ALA A 69 -6.98 -0.09 3.19
C ALA A 69 -5.75 0.71 2.71
N LYS A 70 -5.54 1.91 3.25
CA LYS A 70 -4.35 2.72 2.94
C LYS A 70 -3.04 2.07 3.39
N ARG A 71 -3.02 1.44 4.57
CA ARG A 71 -1.84 0.71 5.07
C ARG A 71 -1.54 -0.51 4.22
N TYR A 72 -2.58 -1.31 3.96
CA TYR A 72 -2.41 -2.55 3.24
C TYR A 72 -1.99 -2.30 1.78
N VAL A 73 -2.58 -1.31 1.10
CA VAL A 73 -2.15 -0.99 -0.27
C VAL A 73 -0.69 -0.50 -0.33
N ALA A 74 -0.23 0.26 0.66
CA ALA A 74 1.17 0.70 0.72
C ALA A 74 2.11 -0.50 0.94
N TYR A 75 1.69 -1.45 1.79
CA TYR A 75 2.41 -2.70 2.01
C TYR A 75 2.50 -3.53 0.73
N LEU A 76 1.39 -3.72 0.02
CA LEU A 76 1.36 -4.45 -1.27
C LEU A 76 2.27 -3.81 -2.33
N VAL A 77 2.35 -2.48 -2.39
CA VAL A 77 3.27 -1.76 -3.30
C VAL A 77 4.73 -2.04 -2.95
N LEU A 78 5.08 -2.00 -1.66
CA LEU A 78 6.45 -2.28 -1.21
C LEU A 78 6.82 -3.75 -1.41
N CYS A 79 5.89 -4.68 -1.14
CA CYS A 79 6.08 -6.10 -1.40
C CYS A 79 6.36 -6.38 -2.88
N ASP A 80 5.56 -5.80 -3.79
CA ASP A 80 5.77 -5.93 -5.24
C ASP A 80 7.13 -5.39 -5.67
N PHE A 81 7.50 -4.20 -5.19
CA PHE A 81 8.79 -3.58 -5.50
C PHE A 81 10.00 -4.40 -4.99
N PHE A 82 9.90 -4.97 -3.80
CA PHE A 82 10.98 -5.72 -3.17
C PHE A 82 11.00 -7.22 -3.48
N GLY A 83 9.97 -7.73 -4.16
CA GLY A 83 9.79 -9.16 -4.45
C GLY A 83 9.50 -9.97 -3.17
N ILE A 84 8.71 -9.42 -2.26
CA ILE A 84 8.27 -10.07 -1.02
C ILE A 84 6.85 -10.60 -1.24
N GLU A 85 6.58 -11.83 -0.79
CA GLU A 85 5.23 -12.38 -0.77
C GLU A 85 4.42 -11.70 0.35
N PRO A 86 3.28 -11.06 0.05
CA PRO A 86 2.51 -10.34 1.05
C PRO A 86 1.76 -11.31 1.97
N GLU A 87 1.68 -10.95 3.25
CA GLU A 87 0.74 -11.57 4.18
C GLU A 87 -0.72 -11.15 3.83
N GLU A 88 -1.68 -12.06 4.03
CA GLU A 88 -3.11 -11.76 3.90
C GLU A 88 -3.55 -10.76 4.98
N GLU A 89 -4.59 -9.97 4.68
CA GLU A 89 -5.16 -8.97 5.62
C GLU A 89 -6.05 -9.59 6.70
#